data_AF-A0A2D7PEY1-F1
#
_entry.id   AF-A0A2D7PEY1-F1
#
_cell.length_a   1.000
_cell.length_b   1.000
_cell.length_c   1.000
_cell.angle_alpha   90.00
_cell.angle_beta   90.00
_cell.angle_gamma   90.00
#
_symmetry.space_group_name_H-M   'P 1'
#
loop_
_entity.id
_entity.type
_entity.pdbx_description
1 polymer ?
#
loop_
_entity_poly.entity_id
_entity_poly.type
_entity_poly.pdbx_seq_one_letter_code
_entity_poly.pdbx_strand_id
1 'polypeptide(L)'
;MAQARKTKELDHYLKAVINKIPNQIDRFIDGEQPQMTYYTGNWATDILNNYTEKQAEKIFKKMSKYMNNKDLMFVQRKNKNIEIGTWSEYGENPPETISSYDYIIIRRR
;
A
#
# COMPACT_ATOMS: atom_id res chain seq x y z
N MET A 1 29.51 6.43 13.37
CA MET A 1 28.25 7.15 13.04
C MET A 1 27.08 6.30 13.52
N ALA A 2 26.63 6.49 14.76
CA ALA A 2 25.44 5.81 15.26
C ALA A 2 24.23 6.43 14.54
N GLN A 3 23.69 5.71 13.56
CA GLN A 3 22.49 6.14 12.85
C GLN A 3 21.36 6.19 13.87
N ALA A 4 20.97 7.41 14.27
CA ALA A 4 19.83 7.63 15.13
C ALA A 4 18.66 6.83 14.54
N ARG A 5 18.09 5.91 15.32
CA ARG A 5 16.87 5.21 14.92
C ARG A 5 15.82 6.30 14.78
N LYS A 6 15.58 6.79 13.56
CA LYS A 6 14.36 7.51 13.22
C LYS A 6 13.24 6.55 13.58
N THR A 7 12.65 6.73 14.75
CA THR A 7 11.34 6.19 15.07
C THR A 7 10.42 6.84 14.06
N LYS A 8 10.20 6.12 12.96
CA LYS A 8 9.23 6.47 11.93
C LYS A 8 7.95 6.80 12.66
N GLU A 9 7.53 8.06 12.58
CA GLU A 9 6.27 8.48 13.18
C GLU A 9 5.19 7.56 12.66
N LEU A 10 4.55 6.92 13.62
CA LEU A 10 3.88 5.67 13.39
C LEU A 10 2.47 6.05 12.93
N ASP A 11 2.22 6.06 11.63
CA ASP A 11 0.86 6.29 11.16
C ASP A 11 0.00 5.09 11.59
N HIS A 12 -0.69 5.27 12.72
CA HIS A 12 -1.52 4.26 13.34
C HIS A 12 -2.67 3.85 12.43
N TYR A 13 -3.17 4.78 11.62
CA TYR A 13 -4.21 4.51 10.65
C TYR A 13 -3.69 3.60 9.54
N LEU A 14 -2.56 3.93 8.92
CA LEU A 14 -1.95 3.08 7.89
C LEU A 14 -1.63 1.69 8.42
N LYS A 15 -1.16 1.57 9.67
CA LYS A 15 -0.94 0.25 10.27
C LYS A 15 -2.21 -0.55 10.45
N ALA A 16 -3.28 0.10 10.90
CA ALA A 16 -4.57 -0.57 11.05
C ALA A 16 -5.12 -1.03 9.69
N VAL A 17 -4.95 -0.24 8.63
CA VAL A 17 -5.33 -0.59 7.26
C VAL A 17 -4.49 -1.76 6.74
N ILE A 18 -3.16 -1.66 6.79
CA ILE A 18 -2.23 -2.68 6.27
C ILE A 18 -2.42 -4.02 6.98
N ASN A 19 -2.64 -4.01 8.29
CA ASN A 19 -2.86 -5.24 9.05
C ASN A 19 -4.19 -5.93 8.74
N LYS A 20 -5.19 -5.21 8.21
CA LYS A 20 -6.49 -5.78 7.83
C LYS A 20 -6.45 -6.48 6.47
N ILE A 21 -5.50 -6.12 5.61
CA ILE A 21 -5.46 -6.60 4.21
C ILE A 21 -5.39 -8.13 4.10
N PRO A 22 -4.52 -8.86 4.82
CA PRO A 22 -4.52 -10.32 4.75
C PRO A 22 -5.91 -10.92 5.02
N ASN A 23 -6.59 -10.44 6.06
CA ASN A 23 -7.94 -10.91 6.41
C ASN A 23 -8.98 -10.53 5.33
N GLN A 24 -8.81 -9.39 4.66
CA GLN A 24 -9.68 -9.02 3.53
C GLN A 24 -9.44 -9.94 2.33
N ILE A 25 -8.18 -10.30 2.05
CA ILE A 25 -7.83 -11.24 0.99
C ILE A 25 -8.39 -12.62 1.29
N ASP A 26 -8.25 -13.12 2.52
CA ASP A 26 -8.82 -14.40 2.94
C ASP A 26 -10.35 -14.41 2.73
N ARG A 27 -11.05 -13.38 3.21
CA ARG A 27 -12.51 -13.22 2.97
C ARG A 27 -12.85 -13.13 1.49
N PHE A 28 -12.00 -12.48 0.70
CA PHE A 28 -12.20 -12.40 -0.74
C PHE A 28 -12.06 -13.78 -1.39
N ILE A 29 -11.09 -14.60 -0.96
CA ILE A 29 -10.85 -15.99 -1.41
C ILE A 29 -12.03 -16.92 -1.04
N ASP A 30 -12.68 -16.67 0.09
CA ASP A 30 -13.87 -17.44 0.49
C ASP A 30 -15.16 -16.92 -0.16
N GLY A 31 -15.19 -15.66 -0.58
CA GLY A 31 -16.36 -15.03 -1.19
C GLY A 31 -16.56 -15.33 -2.68
N GLU A 32 -17.65 -14.83 -3.28
CA GLU A 32 -17.95 -15.05 -4.70
C GLU A 32 -17.57 -13.87 -5.62
N GLN A 33 -17.04 -12.79 -5.04
CA GLN A 33 -16.76 -11.57 -5.79
C GLN A 33 -15.66 -11.81 -6.85
N PRO A 34 -15.85 -11.34 -8.10
CA PRO A 34 -14.89 -11.58 -9.18
C PRO A 34 -13.61 -10.74 -9.02
N GLN A 35 -13.70 -9.58 -8.39
CA GLN A 35 -12.57 -8.68 -8.17
C GLN A 35 -12.74 -7.85 -6.89
N MET A 36 -11.63 -7.41 -6.30
CA MET A 36 -11.61 -6.52 -5.14
C MET A 36 -10.36 -5.64 -5.15
N THR A 37 -10.53 -4.35 -4.81
CA THR A 37 -9.39 -3.46 -4.51
C THR A 37 -9.06 -3.59 -3.04
N TYR A 38 -7.85 -4.07 -2.73
CA TYR A 38 -7.44 -4.32 -1.34
C TYR A 38 -6.61 -3.18 -0.74
N TYR A 39 -6.01 -2.34 -1.59
CA TYR A 39 -5.23 -1.19 -1.14
C TYR A 39 -5.20 -0.09 -2.19
N THR A 40 -5.21 1.16 -1.73
CA THR A 40 -5.00 2.34 -2.56
C THR A 40 -3.90 3.19 -1.91
N GLY A 41 -2.84 3.49 -2.66
CA GLY A 41 -1.69 4.24 -2.16
C GLY A 41 -0.37 3.79 -2.77
N ASN A 42 0.73 3.98 -2.05
CA ASN A 42 2.06 3.55 -2.46
C ASN A 42 2.53 2.42 -1.54
N TRP A 43 1.97 1.22 -1.72
CA TRP A 43 2.12 0.08 -0.80
C TRP A 43 3.55 -0.14 -0.28
N ALA A 44 4.53 -0.20 -1.19
CA ALA A 44 5.91 -0.45 -0.82
C ALA A 44 6.48 0.69 0.02
N THR A 45 6.28 1.93 -0.41
CA THR A 45 6.75 3.13 0.28
C THR A 45 6.06 3.28 1.64
N ASP A 46 4.76 3.05 1.71
CA ASP A 46 3.96 3.17 2.92
C ASP A 46 4.41 2.13 3.97
N ILE A 47 4.67 0.89 3.56
CA ILE A 47 5.21 -0.13 4.45
C ILE A 47 6.63 0.24 4.89
N LEU A 48 7.50 0.56 3.95
CA LEU A 48 8.91 0.85 4.25
C LEU A 48 9.04 2.11 5.11
N ASN A 49 8.14 3.09 4.98
CA ASN A 49 8.18 4.30 5.80
C ASN A 49 7.55 4.13 7.18
N ASN A 50 6.65 3.16 7.39
CA ASN A 50 5.94 2.99 8.67
C ASN A 50 6.38 1.78 9.51
N TYR A 51 7.06 0.81 8.90
CA TYR A 51 7.48 -0.42 9.56
C TYR A 51 9.01 -0.54 9.64
N THR A 52 9.47 -1.35 10.60
CA THR A 52 10.88 -1.79 10.63
C THR A 52 11.12 -2.80 9.52
N GLU A 53 12.38 -2.99 9.10
CA GLU A 53 12.73 -3.91 8.02
C GLU A 53 12.19 -5.33 8.27
N LYS A 54 12.36 -5.85 9.50
CA LYS A 54 11.84 -7.17 9.89
C LYS A 54 10.31 -7.27 9.80
N GLN A 55 9.61 -6.19 10.15
CA GLN A 55 8.14 -6.17 10.07
C GLN A 55 7.67 -6.07 8.62
N ALA A 56 8.32 -5.21 7.82
CA ALA A 56 8.05 -5.08 6.40
C ALA A 56 8.26 -6.41 5.67
N GLU A 57 9.38 -7.09 5.92
CA GLU A 57 9.67 -8.41 5.36
C GLU A 57 8.57 -9.43 5.68
N LYS A 58 8.08 -9.44 6.93
CA LYS A 58 6.98 -10.32 7.34
C LYS A 58 5.69 -10.03 6.57
N ILE A 59 5.38 -8.75 6.30
CA ILE A 59 4.21 -8.34 5.51
C ILE A 59 4.37 -8.78 4.06
N PHE A 60 5.52 -8.49 3.44
CA PHE A 60 5.80 -8.90 2.06
C PHE A 60 5.77 -10.42 1.89
N LYS A 61 6.33 -11.17 2.84
CA LYS A 61 6.30 -12.64 2.82
C LYS A 61 4.88 -13.20 2.92
N LYS A 62 4.00 -12.57 3.70
CA LYS A 62 2.58 -12.94 3.74
C LYS A 62 1.91 -12.67 2.39
N MET A 63 2.10 -11.49 1.81
CA MET A 63 1.54 -11.12 0.50
C MET A 63 2.02 -12.04 -0.62
N SER A 64 3.30 -12.41 -0.62
CA SER A 64 3.89 -13.33 -1.60
C SER A 64 3.20 -14.69 -1.60
N LYS A 65 2.74 -15.20 -0.44
CA LYS A 65 1.96 -16.45 -0.39
C LYS A 65 0.65 -16.35 -1.18
N TYR A 66 -0.06 -15.22 -1.05
CA TYR A 66 -1.29 -15.00 -1.81
C TYR A 66 -1.01 -14.80 -3.30
N MET A 67 0.06 -14.09 -3.66
CA MET A 67 0.47 -13.88 -5.05
C MET A 67 0.87 -15.17 -5.77
N ASN A 68 1.37 -16.17 -5.04
CA ASN A 68 1.69 -17.48 -5.58
C ASN A 68 0.47 -18.38 -5.82
N ASN A 69 -0.74 -17.94 -5.42
CA ASN A 69 -1.96 -18.67 -5.70
C ASN A 69 -2.31 -18.54 -7.19
N LYS A 70 -2.46 -19.68 -7.88
CA LYS A 70 -2.73 -19.73 -9.33
C LYS A 70 -4.13 -19.21 -9.70
N ASP A 71 -5.05 -19.26 -8.75
CA ASP A 71 -6.46 -18.87 -8.94
C ASP A 71 -6.67 -17.35 -8.79
N LEU A 72 -5.64 -16.63 -8.34
CA LEU A 72 -5.69 -15.19 -8.11
C LEU A 72 -4.73 -14.46 -9.03
N MET A 73 -5.19 -13.34 -9.56
CA MET A 73 -4.38 -12.41 -10.34
C MET A 73 -4.30 -11.08 -9.60
N PHE A 74 -3.08 -10.65 -9.31
CA PHE A 74 -2.80 -9.36 -8.67
C PHE A 74 -2.43 -8.36 -9.76
N VAL A 75 -3.16 -7.25 -9.84
CA VAL A 75 -2.90 -6.18 -10.80
C VAL A 75 -2.78 -4.85 -10.06
N GLN A 76 -1.99 -3.95 -10.61
CA GLN A 76 -1.86 -2.58 -10.13
C GLN A 76 -2.38 -1.63 -11.21
N ARG A 77 -3.20 -0.66 -10.81
CA ARG A 77 -3.66 0.42 -11.67
C ARG A 77 -3.11 1.73 -11.13
N LYS A 78 -2.43 2.49 -11.99
CA LYS A 78 -1.99 3.85 -11.63
C LYS A 78 -3.21 4.78 -11.64
N ASN A 79 -3.40 5.51 -10.55
CA ASN A 79 -4.46 6.51 -10.45
C ASN A 79 -4.02 7.81 -11.11
N LYS A 80 -4.99 8.70 -11.40
CA LYS A 80 -4.69 10.03 -11.92
C LYS A 80 -3.80 10.76 -10.92
N ASN A 81 -2.76 11.40 -11.44
CA ASN A 81 -1.87 12.21 -10.63
C ASN A 81 -2.66 13.35 -9.98
N ILE A 82 -2.43 13.57 -8.69
CA ILE A 82 -2.94 14.75 -8.00
C ILE A 82 -1.83 15.79 -8.06
N GLU A 83 -2.10 16.88 -8.77
CA GLU A 83 -1.22 18.05 -8.81
C GLU A 83 -1.60 18.94 -7.63
N ILE A 84 -0.73 19.02 -6.62
CA ILE A 84 -0.94 19.95 -5.52
C ILE A 84 -0.38 21.31 -5.97
N GLY A 85 -1.30 22.19 -6.38
CA GLY A 85 -0.98 23.58 -6.66
C GLY A 85 -0.60 24.32 -5.38
N THR A 86 0.61 24.86 -5.34
CA THR A 86 1.16 25.59 -4.19
C THR A 86 0.62 27.01 -4.18
N TRP A 87 -0.56 27.23 -3.62
CA TRP A 87 -0.96 28.58 -3.20
C TRP A 87 -0.55 28.77 -1.74
N SER A 88 0.61 29.38 -1.54
CA SER A 88 0.99 29.97 -0.26
C SER A 88 1.35 31.44 -0.49
N GLU A 89 0.91 32.31 0.42
CA GLU A 89 1.10 33.76 0.35
C GLU A 89 2.59 34.19 0.52
N TYR A 90 3.50 33.24 0.74
CA TYR A 90 4.89 33.48 1.16
C TYR A 90 5.96 32.58 0.50
N GLY A 91 5.72 31.98 -0.66
CA GLY A 91 6.79 31.37 -1.46
C GLY A 91 6.35 30.26 -2.41
N GLU A 92 6.94 30.28 -3.60
CA GLU A 92 6.82 29.22 -4.61
C GLU A 92 7.45 27.92 -4.11
N ASN A 93 6.64 26.96 -3.68
CA ASN A 93 7.08 25.57 -3.61
C ASN A 93 6.93 24.94 -5.01
N PRO A 94 7.83 24.03 -5.42
CA PRO A 94 7.64 23.30 -6.66
C PRO A 94 6.36 22.45 -6.58
N PRO A 95 5.59 22.33 -7.68
CA PRO A 95 4.37 21.53 -7.69
C PRO A 95 4.70 20.06 -7.38
N GLU A 96 4.15 19.55 -6.28
CA GLU A 96 4.30 18.15 -5.92
C GLU A 96 3.24 17.31 -6.63
N THR A 97 3.71 16.30 -7.36
CA THR A 97 2.83 15.31 -8.00
C THR A 97 2.72 14.08 -7.11
N ILE A 98 1.56 13.88 -6.49
CA ILE A 98 1.31 12.64 -5.74
C ILE A 98 0.74 11.61 -6.72
N SER A 99 1.54 10.58 -6.99
CA SER A 99 1.08 9.36 -7.67
C SER A 99 0.55 8.37 -6.65
N SER A 100 -0.63 7.79 -6.91
CA SER A 100 -1.17 6.68 -6.12
C SER A 100 -1.52 5.50 -7.02
N TYR A 101 -1.56 4.30 -6.45
CA TYR A 101 -1.89 3.07 -7.15
C TYR A 101 -3.04 2.35 -6.44
N ASP A 102 -3.99 1.86 -7.23
CA ASP A 102 -4.97 0.89 -6.77
C ASP A 102 -4.42 -0.52 -6.98
N TYR A 103 -4.38 -1.29 -5.91
CA TYR A 103 -3.98 -2.69 -5.94
C TYR A 103 -5.23 -3.57 -5.90
N ILE A 104 -5.40 -4.37 -6.95
CA ILE A 104 -6.62 -5.09 -7.25
C ILE A 104 -6.30 -6.59 -7.36
N ILE A 105 -7.17 -7.41 -6.79
CA ILE A 105 -7.16 -8.87 -6.96
C ILE A 105 -8.34 -9.25 -7.84
N ILE A 106 -8.09 -10.11 -8.81
CA ILE A 106 -9.07 -10.66 -9.74
C ILE A 106 -8.99 -12.18 -9.67
N ARG A 107 -10.14 -12.85 -9.62
CA ARG A 107 -10.20 -14.32 -9.72
C ARG A 107 -9.97 -14.75 -11.15
N ARG A 108 -9.04 -15.69 -11.35
CA ARG A 108 -8.92 -16.44 -12.61
C ARG A 108 -9.98 -17.53 -12.58
N ARG A 109 -11.03 -17.34 -13.38
CA ARG A 109 -11.99 -18.42 -13.70
C ARG A 109 -11.40 -19.33 -14.77
#